data_AF-A0A2D4WMV3-F1
#
_entry.id   AF-A0A2D4WMV3-F1
#
_cell.length_a   1.000
_cell.length_b   1.000
_cell.length_c   1.000
_cell.angle_alpha   90.00
_cell.angle_beta   90.00
_cell.angle_gamma   90.00
#
_symmetry.space_group_name_H-M   'P 1'
#
loop_
_entity.id
_entity.type
_entity.pdbx_description
1 polymer ?
#
loop_
_entity_poly.entity_id
_entity_poly.type
_entity_poly.pdbx_seq_one_letter_code
_entity_poly.pdbx_strand_id
1 'polypeptide(L)'
;ADVFRDYYGDAVHANELNQIEWSRIPHFLRSDNFYVYQYSTSFVAATALAKQILEEGEPARERYLTMLKSGSNDYPIELLKKAGIDMTSPEPIEATIEVFDDLVDQLEQALAEMEAVATRGQ
;
A
#
# COMPACT_ATOMS: atom_id res chain seq x y z
N ALA A 1 9.31 -21.42 -0.45
CA ALA A 1 10.66 -20.95 -0.81
C ALA A 1 10.58 -19.99 -1.98
N ASP A 2 9.93 -20.39 -3.08
CA ASP A 2 9.86 -19.56 -4.31
C ASP A 2 9.18 -18.20 -4.09
N VAL A 3 8.00 -18.16 -3.47
CA VAL A 3 7.29 -16.89 -3.19
C VAL A 3 8.12 -15.92 -2.32
N PHE A 4 8.86 -16.41 -1.34
CA PHE A 4 9.73 -15.56 -0.51
C PHE A 4 10.81 -14.90 -1.38
N ARG A 5 11.47 -15.70 -2.22
CA ARG A 5 12.50 -15.19 -3.13
C ARG A 5 11.92 -14.23 -4.16
N ASP A 6 10.73 -14.50 -4.70
CA ASP A 6 10.09 -13.63 -5.69
C ASP A 6 9.75 -12.25 -5.09
N TYR A 7 9.39 -12.18 -3.81
CA TYR A 7 9.08 -10.92 -3.12
C TYR A 7 10.31 -10.17 -2.62
N TYR A 8 11.31 -10.86 -2.06
CA TYR A 8 12.44 -10.23 -1.39
C TYR A 8 13.70 -10.12 -2.26
N GLY A 9 13.78 -10.89 -3.36
CA GLY A 9 14.94 -10.92 -4.24
C GLY A 9 16.25 -11.27 -3.50
N ASP A 10 17.34 -10.65 -3.94
CA ASP A 10 18.67 -10.84 -3.36
C ASP A 10 18.97 -9.87 -2.21
N ALA A 11 18.06 -8.94 -1.92
CA ALA A 11 18.22 -7.95 -0.85
C ALA A 11 18.13 -8.58 0.55
N VAL A 12 17.50 -9.75 0.68
CA VAL A 12 17.32 -10.46 1.95
C VAL A 12 17.81 -11.90 1.83
N HIS A 13 18.67 -12.32 2.77
CA HIS A 13 19.11 -13.70 2.85
C HIS A 13 17.98 -14.64 3.27
N ALA A 14 17.63 -15.60 2.42
CA ALA A 14 16.62 -16.61 2.71
C ALA A 14 17.16 -17.66 3.70
N ASN A 15 16.40 -17.93 4.76
CA ASN A 15 16.68 -18.99 5.71
C ASN A 15 15.83 -20.24 5.40
N GLU A 16 16.34 -21.43 5.71
CA GLU A 16 15.59 -22.68 5.53
C GLU A 16 14.24 -22.67 6.28
N LEU A 17 14.18 -22.01 7.44
CA LEU A 17 12.95 -21.87 8.23
C LEU A 17 11.88 -21.01 7.56
N ASN A 18 12.20 -20.18 6.55
CA ASN A 18 11.18 -19.46 5.79
C ASN A 18 10.24 -20.41 5.03
N GLN A 19 10.64 -21.66 4.78
CA GLN A 19 9.78 -22.65 4.13
C GLN A 19 8.57 -23.06 4.97
N ILE A 20 8.63 -22.88 6.29
CA ILE A 20 7.54 -23.21 7.23
C ILE A 20 6.83 -21.97 7.79
N GLU A 21 7.18 -20.78 7.29
CA GLU A 21 6.62 -19.50 7.77
C GLU A 21 5.11 -19.42 7.60
N TRP A 22 4.54 -20.06 6.57
CA TRP A 22 3.10 -20.14 6.37
C TRP A 22 2.36 -20.75 7.56
N SER A 23 3.00 -21.66 8.31
CA SER A 23 2.37 -22.42 9.40
C SER A 23 2.03 -21.57 10.63
N ARG A 24 2.68 -20.41 10.77
CA ARG A 24 2.50 -19.48 11.90
C ARG A 24 1.58 -18.31 11.59
N ILE A 25 1.01 -18.21 10.39
CA ILE A 25 0.16 -17.08 9.97
C ILE A 25 -1.31 -17.42 10.28
N PRO A 26 -1.94 -16.83 11.33
CA PRO A 26 -3.29 -17.22 11.74
C PRO A 26 -4.35 -16.92 10.68
N HIS A 27 -4.12 -15.90 9.83
CA HIS A 27 -5.03 -15.52 8.76
C HIS A 27 -5.26 -16.64 7.74
N PHE A 28 -4.34 -17.60 7.61
CA PHE A 28 -4.50 -18.76 6.72
C PHE A 28 -5.39 -19.86 7.31
N LEU A 29 -5.65 -19.81 8.62
CA LEU A 29 -6.49 -20.76 9.35
C LEU A 29 -7.92 -20.24 9.57
N ARG A 30 -8.23 -19.07 9.01
CA ARG A 30 -9.55 -18.47 9.08
C ARG A 30 -10.56 -19.28 8.27
N SER A 31 -11.83 -19.25 8.68
CA SER A 31 -12.93 -19.88 7.95
C SER A 31 -13.40 -19.04 6.75
N ASP A 32 -13.19 -17.73 6.79
CA ASP A 32 -13.35 -16.82 5.66
C ASP A 32 -12.04 -16.76 4.85
N ASN A 33 -11.91 -17.72 3.93
CA ASN A 33 -10.77 -17.85 3.03
C ASN A 33 -10.51 -16.55 2.22
N PHE A 34 -9.26 -16.34 1.81
CA PHE A 34 -8.83 -15.19 1.01
C PHE A 34 -9.04 -13.82 1.68
N TYR A 35 -8.93 -13.74 3.00
CA TYR A 35 -9.06 -12.46 3.70
C TYR A 35 -7.87 -11.50 3.47
N VAL A 36 -6.64 -12.02 3.35
CA VAL A 36 -5.41 -11.21 3.41
C VAL A 36 -5.23 -10.21 2.26
N TYR A 37 -5.75 -10.50 1.05
CA TYR A 37 -5.57 -9.57 -0.08
C TYR A 37 -6.28 -8.23 0.16
N GLN A 38 -7.30 -8.22 1.01
CA GLN A 38 -8.07 -7.04 1.35
C GLN A 38 -7.20 -5.96 2.00
N TYR A 39 -6.15 -6.34 2.74
CA TYR A 39 -5.21 -5.37 3.30
C TYR A 39 -4.47 -4.60 2.20
N SER A 40 -3.91 -5.31 1.22
CA SER A 40 -3.19 -4.70 0.10
C SER A 40 -4.12 -3.80 -0.73
N THR A 41 -5.31 -4.29 -1.09
CA THR A 41 -6.27 -3.47 -1.87
C THR A 41 -6.82 -2.29 -1.07
N SER A 42 -6.99 -2.41 0.24
CA SER A 42 -7.43 -1.30 1.10
C SER A 42 -6.36 -0.23 1.22
N PHE A 43 -5.09 -0.62 1.31
CA PHE A 43 -3.97 0.33 1.32
C PHE A 43 -3.88 1.09 0.00
N VAL A 44 -3.97 0.37 -1.13
CA VAL A 44 -4.02 0.96 -2.47
C VAL A 44 -5.16 1.97 -2.59
N ALA A 45 -6.38 1.59 -2.17
CA ALA A 45 -7.52 2.49 -2.19
C ALA A 45 -7.31 3.73 -1.30
N ALA A 46 -6.74 3.55 -0.10
CA ALA A 46 -6.46 4.65 0.82
C ALA A 46 -5.43 5.64 0.24
N THR A 47 -4.35 5.15 -0.37
CA THR A 47 -3.35 5.99 -1.03
C THR A 47 -3.97 6.78 -2.17
N ALA A 48 -4.78 6.15 -3.02
CA ALA A 48 -5.44 6.81 -4.13
C ALA A 48 -6.45 7.88 -3.68
N LEU A 49 -7.25 7.59 -2.64
CA LEU A 49 -8.16 8.56 -2.03
C LEU A 49 -7.39 9.76 -1.45
N ALA A 50 -6.29 9.52 -0.74
CA ALA A 50 -5.47 10.57 -0.18
C ALA A 50 -4.86 11.47 -1.27
N LYS A 51 -4.33 10.87 -2.34
CA LYS A 51 -3.79 11.60 -3.50
C LYS A 51 -4.84 12.52 -4.13
N GLN A 52 -6.04 12.00 -4.43
CA GLN A 52 -7.14 12.84 -4.95
C GLN A 52 -7.51 13.99 -4.02
N ILE A 53 -7.55 13.77 -2.70
CA ILE A 53 -7.84 14.85 -1.75
C ILE A 53 -6.75 15.92 -1.75
N LEU A 54 -5.48 15.54 -1.84
CA LEU A 54 -4.35 16.48 -1.87
C LEU A 54 -4.28 17.27 -3.18
N GLU A 55 -4.63 16.65 -4.31
CA GLU A 55 -4.55 17.25 -5.65
C GLU A 55 -5.82 18.03 -6.04
N GLU A 56 -7.01 17.46 -5.84
CA GLU A 56 -8.28 18.08 -6.22
C GLU A 56 -8.88 18.96 -5.12
N GLY A 57 -8.56 18.71 -3.85
CA GLY A 57 -9.09 19.44 -2.70
C GLY A 57 -10.55 19.10 -2.39
N GLU A 58 -11.39 20.12 -2.22
CA GLU A 58 -12.78 19.97 -1.74
C GLU A 58 -13.65 18.99 -2.53
N PRO A 59 -13.64 18.95 -3.87
CA PRO A 59 -14.42 17.98 -4.63
C PRO A 59 -14.13 16.52 -4.24
N ALA A 60 -12.86 16.14 -4.12
CA ALA A 60 -12.47 14.78 -3.72
C ALA A 60 -12.79 14.50 -2.24
N ARG A 61 -12.59 15.50 -1.37
CA ARG A 61 -12.96 15.43 0.05
C ARG A 61 -14.46 15.14 0.22
N GLU A 62 -15.33 15.81 -0.53
CA GLU A 62 -16.78 15.58 -0.43
C GLU A 62 -17.19 14.19 -0.93
N ARG A 63 -16.56 13.67 -2.00
CA ARG A 63 -16.74 12.27 -2.44
C ARG A 63 -16.34 11.28 -1.35
N TYR A 64 -15.17 11.49 -0.73
CA TYR A 64 -14.68 10.66 0.37
C TYR A 64 -15.62 10.68 1.59
N LEU A 65 -16.07 11.86 2.02
CA LEU A 65 -17.01 11.99 3.14
C LEU A 65 -18.36 11.35 2.83
N THR A 66 -18.82 11.42 1.58
CA THR A 66 -20.05 10.75 1.14
C THR A 66 -19.91 9.23 1.20
N MET A 67 -18.76 8.70 0.78
CA MET A 67 -18.44 7.27 0.92
C MET A 67 -18.48 6.84 2.39
N LEU A 68 -17.83 7.57 3.30
CA LEU A 68 -17.84 7.27 4.74
C LEU A 68 -19.26 7.27 5.33
N LYS A 69 -20.08 8.27 4.97
CA LYS A 69 -21.49 8.35 5.41
C LYS A 69 -22.34 7.19 4.90
N SER A 70 -21.95 6.55 3.81
CA SER A 70 -22.69 5.42 3.22
C SER A 70 -22.57 4.13 4.03
N GLY A 71 -21.55 4.01 4.89
CA GLY A 71 -21.29 2.79 5.66
C GLY A 71 -21.19 1.56 4.75
N SER A 72 -21.61 0.40 5.25
CA SER A 72 -21.61 -0.86 4.49
C SER A 72 -22.91 -1.09 3.69
N ASN A 73 -23.53 -0.02 3.20
CA ASN A 73 -24.84 -0.08 2.53
C ASN A 73 -24.75 -0.48 1.03
N ASP A 74 -23.56 -0.74 0.51
CA ASP A 74 -23.32 -1.19 -0.87
C ASP A 74 -22.02 -2.01 -0.94
N TYR A 75 -21.73 -2.59 -2.11
CA TYR A 75 -20.49 -3.32 -2.35
C TYR A 75 -19.26 -2.41 -2.23
N PRO A 76 -18.18 -2.83 -1.55
CA PRO A 76 -16.98 -2.01 -1.35
C PRO A 76 -16.39 -1.44 -2.65
N ILE A 77 -16.40 -2.23 -3.73
CA ILE A 77 -15.89 -1.79 -5.04
C ILE A 77 -16.74 -0.66 -5.65
N GLU A 78 -18.06 -0.70 -5.46
CA GLU A 78 -18.97 0.35 -5.94
C GLU A 78 -18.86 1.61 -5.08
N LEU A 79 -18.66 1.46 -3.77
CA LEU A 79 -18.41 2.59 -2.87
C LEU A 79 -17.12 3.33 -3.23
N LEU A 80 -16.04 2.60 -3.52
CA LEU A 80 -14.78 3.18 -3.99
C LEU A 80 -14.92 3.83 -5.35
N LYS A 81 -15.66 3.20 -6.28
CA LYS A 81 -15.93 3.77 -7.60
C LYS A 81 -16.70 5.09 -7.51
N LYS A 82 -17.70 5.18 -6.63
CA LYS A 82 -18.42 6.43 -6.32
C LYS A 82 -17.51 7.49 -5.67
N ALA A 83 -16.50 7.07 -4.92
CA ALA A 83 -15.49 7.97 -4.37
C ALA A 83 -14.48 8.47 -5.43
N GLY A 84 -14.47 7.86 -6.63
CA GLY A 84 -13.57 8.21 -7.73
C GLY A 84 -12.43 7.22 -7.93
N ILE A 85 -12.44 6.06 -7.27
CA ILE A 85 -11.39 5.04 -7.35
C ILE A 85 -11.94 3.76 -8.01
N ASP A 86 -11.49 3.46 -9.23
CA ASP A 86 -11.84 2.20 -9.89
C ASP A 86 -10.82 1.10 -9.55
N MET A 87 -11.18 0.19 -8.64
CA MET A 87 -10.31 -0.92 -8.23
C MET A 87 -10.31 -2.11 -9.22
N THR A 88 -11.03 -2.01 -10.34
CA THR A 88 -11.03 -3.05 -11.39
C THR A 88 -9.92 -2.88 -12.42
N SER A 89 -9.18 -1.78 -12.33
CA SER A 89 -8.13 -1.41 -13.26
C SER A 89 -6.78 -1.32 -12.52
N PRO A 90 -5.63 -1.39 -13.22
CA PRO A 90 -4.31 -1.43 -12.58
C PRO A 90 -3.86 -0.08 -11.98
N GLU A 91 -4.44 1.03 -12.44
CA GLU A 91 -3.97 2.39 -12.17
C GLU A 91 -3.86 2.73 -10.67
N PRO A 92 -4.79 2.34 -9.77
CA PRO A 92 -4.62 2.60 -8.34
C PRO A 92 -3.38 1.92 -7.74
N ILE A 93 -3.06 0.71 -8.20
CA ILE A 93 -1.88 -0.04 -7.73
C ILE A 93 -0.61 0.66 -8.22
N GLU A 94 -0.55 1.00 -9.50
CA GLU A 94 0.58 1.70 -10.11
C GLU A 94 0.85 3.03 -9.39
N ALA A 95 -0.19 3.84 -9.18
CA ALA A 95 -0.08 5.10 -8.44
C ALA A 95 0.38 4.92 -6.98
N THR A 96 0.05 3.79 -6.34
CA THR A 96 0.52 3.47 -4.99
C THR A 96 2.00 3.11 -4.98
N ILE A 97 2.46 2.38 -6.01
CA ILE A 97 3.87 2.04 -6.19
C ILE A 97 4.69 3.30 -6.46
N GLU A 98 4.19 4.23 -7.28
CA GLU A 98 4.84 5.54 -7.51
C GLU A 98 5.04 6.31 -6.20
N VAL A 99 4.02 6.37 -5.33
CA VAL A 99 4.16 7.03 -4.01
C VAL A 99 5.21 6.34 -3.15
N PHE A 100 5.30 5.00 -3.21
CA PHE A 100 6.33 4.27 -2.48
C PHE A 100 7.74 4.58 -3.01
N ASP A 101 7.91 4.60 -4.34
CA ASP A 101 9.17 4.93 -5.02
C ASP A 101 9.64 6.35 -4.64
N ASP A 102 8.76 7.34 -4.73
CA ASP A 102 9.02 8.73 -4.33
C ASP A 102 9.48 8.84 -2.87
N LEU A 103 8.91 8.03 -1.97
CA LEU A 103 9.27 8.03 -0.55
C LEU A 103 10.63 7.38 -0.30
N VAL A 104 10.99 6.35 -1.08
CA VAL A 104 12.32 5.73 -1.04
C VAL A 104 13.38 6.73 -1.53
N ASP A 105 13.14 7.40 -2.65
CA ASP A 105 14.04 8.43 -3.19
C ASP A 105 14.28 9.57 -2.18
N GLN A 106 13.21 10.04 -1.53
CA GLN A 106 13.32 11.06 -0.48
C GLN A 106 14.15 10.58 0.72
N LEU A 107 14.02 9.32 1.11
CA LEU A 107 14.81 8.74 2.19
C LEU A 107 16.30 8.65 1.81
N GLU A 108 16.61 8.21 0.59
CA GLU A 108 17.98 8.13 0.08
C GLU A 108 18.64 9.51 0.06
N GLN A 109 17.93 10.53 -0.44
CA GLN A 109 18.42 11.90 -0.45
C GLN A 109 18.67 12.42 0.97
N ALA A 110 17.73 12.21 1.89
CA ALA A 110 17.87 12.66 3.27
C ALA A 110 19.09 12.03 3.97
N LEU A 111 19.35 10.74 3.72
CA LEU A 111 20.53 10.04 4.25
C LEU A 111 21.83 10.61 3.68
N ALA A 112 21.90 10.85 2.37
CA ALA A 112 23.07 11.44 1.73
C ALA A 112 23.37 12.85 2.25
N GLU A 113 22.33 13.66 2.49
CA GLU A 113 22.47 14.99 3.09
C GLU A 113 23.01 14.91 4.53
N MET A 114 22.50 13.97 5.34
CA MET A 114 22.98 13.75 6.71
C MET A 114 24.46 13.35 6.75
N GLU A 115 24.90 12.45 5.88
CA GLU A 115 26.30 12.05 5.76
C GLU A 115 27.19 13.22 5.31
N ALA A 116 26.74 14.01 4.33
CA ALA A 116 27.48 15.18 3.87
C ALA A 116 27.67 16.22 4.99
N VAL A 117 26.66 16.42 5.85
CA VAL A 117 26.75 17.30 7.02
C VAL A 117 27.73 16.75 8.05
N ALA A 118 27.67 15.45 8.36
CA ALA A 118 28.57 14.81 9.32
C ALA A 118 30.04 14.92 8.88
N THR A 119 30.31 14.75 7.58
CA THR A 119 31.67 14.80 7.02
C THR A 119 32.24 16.22 6.95
N ARG A 120 31.40 17.27 6.83
CA ARG A 120 31.83 18.69 6.84
C ARG A 120 32.10 19.24 8.24
N GLY A 121 31.66 18.54 9.29
CA GLY A 121 31.87 18.91 10.69
C GLY A 121 33.15 18.34 11.32
N GLN A 122 33.90 17.51 10.59
CA GLN A 122 35.26 17.05 10.94
C GLN A 122 36.31 17.87 10.19
#